data_AF-A0A5K0YLQ1-F1
#
_entry.id   AF-A0A5K0YLQ1-F1
#
_cell.length_a   1.000
_cell.length_b   1.000
_cell.length_c   1.000
_cell.angle_alpha   90.00
_cell.angle_beta   90.00
_cell.angle_gamma   90.00
#
_symmetry.space_group_name_H-M   'P 1'
#
loop_
_entity.id
_entity.type
_entity.pdbx_description
1 polymer ?
#
loop_
_entity_poly.entity_id
_entity_poly.type
_entity_poly.pdbx_seq_one_letter_code
_entity_poly.pdbx_strand_id
1 'polypeptide(L)'
;EKSEYVPPVQVSPNLWRDIWLIRAAGPDGCAAKYVVAASAGNVLDSGFCSWDFYSKEVRAFHTEGRCPLALSSLSHRNSQRRRNVLSTIGAPENHQWWYKPCGPLIVSTATSQKNVSVYDIRDSDLVMRWETQTPVATMDFSSPLQWRNKEKVVVAESEAISLWDVSSLNPRVLSSISCYKRVSALHIHNTDAEFGGGVRQ
;
A
#
# COMPACT_ATOMS: atom_id res chain seq x y z
N GLU A 1 -11.21 14.09 -22.15
CA GLU A 1 -9.79 14.45 -22.30
C GLU A 1 -8.98 13.53 -21.41
N LYS A 2 -7.95 12.85 -21.95
CA LYS A 2 -7.10 11.93 -21.19
C LYS A 2 -5.98 12.75 -20.58
N SER A 3 -5.99 12.94 -19.26
CA SER A 3 -4.93 13.64 -18.54
C SER A 3 -3.74 12.71 -18.35
N GLU A 4 -2.59 13.07 -18.90
CA GLU A 4 -1.32 12.39 -18.65
C GLU A 4 -0.71 12.99 -17.37
N TYR A 5 -0.51 12.15 -16.35
CA TYR A 5 0.10 12.59 -15.10
C TYR A 5 1.61 12.48 -15.20
N VAL A 6 2.29 13.63 -15.18
CA VAL A 6 3.75 13.69 -15.08
C VAL A 6 4.10 13.63 -13.59
N PRO A 7 4.83 12.60 -13.12
CA PRO A 7 5.18 12.51 -11.72
C PRO A 7 6.07 13.68 -11.30
N PRO A 8 6.01 14.11 -10.02
CA PRO A 8 6.90 15.16 -9.50
C PRO A 8 8.37 14.79 -9.70
N VAL A 9 9.23 15.78 -9.92
CA VAL A 9 10.67 15.60 -10.21
C VAL A 9 11.39 14.75 -9.15
N GLN A 10 10.87 14.73 -7.92
CA GLN A 10 11.40 13.98 -6.79
C GLN A 10 11.08 12.48 -6.84
N VAL A 11 10.12 12.04 -7.66
CA VAL A 11 9.65 10.66 -7.71
C VAL A 11 10.22 9.94 -8.92
N SER A 12 10.90 8.80 -8.69
CA SER A 12 11.51 8.06 -9.79
C SER A 12 10.44 7.49 -10.74
N PRO A 13 10.62 7.60 -12.07
CA PRO A 13 9.66 7.04 -13.04
C PRO A 13 9.48 5.53 -12.92
N ASN A 14 10.48 4.83 -12.39
CA ASN A 14 10.45 3.37 -12.22
C ASN A 14 9.54 2.91 -11.08
N LEU A 15 9.18 3.79 -10.15
CA LEU A 15 8.25 3.50 -9.06
C LEU A 15 6.86 3.12 -9.60
N TRP A 16 6.51 3.62 -10.78
CA TRP A 16 5.13 3.76 -11.24
C TRP A 16 4.66 2.67 -12.23
N ARG A 17 5.27 1.48 -12.20
CA ARG A 17 5.02 0.46 -13.24
C ARG A 17 3.62 -0.18 -13.16
N ASP A 18 3.06 -0.34 -11.96
CA ASP A 18 1.68 -0.81 -11.72
C ASP A 18 0.95 0.11 -10.73
N ILE A 19 0.40 1.21 -11.24
CA ILE A 19 -0.28 2.22 -10.42
C ILE A 19 -1.79 2.01 -10.45
N TRP A 20 -2.43 2.21 -9.30
CA TRP A 20 -3.84 2.53 -9.26
C TRP A 20 -4.05 3.95 -8.73
N LEU A 21 -4.96 4.69 -9.36
CA LEU A 21 -5.35 6.05 -9.00
C LEU A 21 -6.67 6.01 -8.25
N ILE A 22 -6.70 6.46 -7.00
CA ILE A 22 -7.94 6.59 -6.24
C ILE A 22 -8.13 8.00 -5.72
N ARG A 23 -9.36 8.49 -5.84
CA ARG A 23 -9.82 9.71 -5.19
C ARG A 23 -10.14 9.43 -3.71
N ALA A 24 -9.47 10.13 -2.81
CA ALA A 24 -9.66 10.05 -1.37
C ALA A 24 -10.35 11.32 -0.84
N ALA A 25 -11.03 11.17 0.29
CA ALA A 25 -11.79 12.25 0.90
C ALA A 25 -10.87 13.29 1.57
N GLY A 26 -11.28 14.55 1.53
CA GLY A 26 -10.65 15.61 2.31
C GLY A 26 -10.97 15.52 3.81
N PRO A 27 -10.37 16.40 4.64
CA PRO A 27 -10.69 16.50 6.08
C PRO A 27 -12.17 16.81 6.36
N ASP A 28 -12.86 17.39 5.38
CA ASP A 28 -14.28 17.73 5.36
C ASP A 28 -15.18 16.54 4.99
N GLY A 29 -14.61 15.36 4.71
CA GLY A 29 -15.36 14.19 4.25
C GLY A 29 -15.86 14.31 2.80
N CYS A 30 -15.56 15.41 2.10
CA CYS A 30 -15.91 15.53 0.69
C CYS A 30 -15.01 14.60 -0.12
N ALA A 31 -15.63 13.59 -0.74
CA ALA A 31 -14.95 12.70 -1.67
C ALA A 31 -14.22 13.53 -2.74
N ALA A 32 -12.99 13.13 -3.09
CA ALA A 32 -12.20 13.65 -4.21
C ALA A 32 -11.25 14.85 -3.98
N LYS A 33 -10.93 15.23 -2.72
CA LYS A 33 -9.88 16.23 -2.49
C LYS A 33 -8.49 15.72 -2.87
N TYR A 34 -8.17 14.47 -2.57
CA TYR A 34 -6.84 13.93 -2.87
C TYR A 34 -6.89 12.87 -3.95
N VAL A 35 -5.88 12.83 -4.79
CA VAL A 35 -5.60 11.67 -5.64
C VAL A 35 -4.41 10.95 -5.03
N VAL A 36 -4.54 9.64 -4.89
CA VAL A 36 -3.46 8.76 -4.44
C VAL A 36 -3.09 7.85 -5.58
N ALA A 37 -1.80 7.82 -5.87
CA ALA A 37 -1.19 6.87 -6.77
C ALA A 37 -0.31 5.95 -5.92
N ALA A 38 -0.57 4.65 -5.96
CA ALA A 38 0.21 3.66 -5.23
C ALA A 38 0.73 2.61 -6.20
N SER A 39 2.03 2.30 -6.11
CA SER A 39 2.65 1.25 -6.91
C SER A 39 2.44 -0.11 -6.26
N ALA A 40 1.94 -1.08 -7.01
CA ALA A 40 2.03 -2.48 -6.66
C ALA A 40 3.36 -3.05 -7.20
N GLY A 41 3.98 -4.00 -6.49
CA GLY A 41 5.21 -4.62 -6.98
C GLY A 41 6.12 -5.16 -5.88
N ASN A 42 7.36 -5.46 -6.25
CA ASN A 42 8.42 -5.87 -5.33
C ASN A 42 8.64 -4.81 -4.23
N VAL A 43 9.04 -5.26 -3.03
CA VAL A 43 9.27 -4.37 -1.86
C VAL A 43 10.26 -3.24 -2.17
N LEU A 44 11.28 -3.51 -2.99
CA LEU A 44 12.27 -2.53 -3.38
C LEU A 44 11.66 -1.59 -4.42
N ASP A 45 11.49 -0.32 -4.05
CA ASP A 45 10.88 0.74 -4.87
C ASP A 45 9.34 0.74 -4.93
N SER A 46 8.65 0.07 -4.01
CA SER A 46 7.19 0.26 -3.86
C SER A 46 6.88 1.47 -2.99
N GLY A 47 5.83 2.22 -3.31
CA GLY A 47 5.47 3.43 -2.60
C GLY A 47 4.08 3.95 -2.95
N PHE A 48 3.73 5.08 -2.34
CA PHE A 48 2.60 5.88 -2.77
C PHE A 48 3.00 7.34 -2.88
N CYS A 49 2.29 8.09 -3.71
CA CYS A 49 2.24 9.53 -3.59
C CYS A 49 0.80 10.00 -3.63
N SER A 50 0.55 11.15 -3.00
CA SER A 50 -0.72 11.81 -3.04
C SER A 50 -0.55 13.27 -3.42
N TRP A 51 -1.59 13.84 -4.01
CA TRP A 51 -1.66 15.26 -4.30
C TRP A 51 -3.07 15.77 -4.13
N ASP A 52 -3.18 17.07 -3.88
CA ASP A 52 -4.46 17.77 -3.89
C ASP A 52 -4.99 17.85 -5.32
N PHE A 53 -6.22 17.40 -5.54
CA PHE A 53 -6.85 17.34 -6.85
C PHE A 53 -7.06 18.73 -7.45
N TYR A 54 -7.29 19.75 -6.63
CA TYR A 54 -7.56 21.11 -7.08
C TYR A 54 -6.27 21.90 -7.28
N SER A 55 -5.39 21.94 -6.27
CA SER A 55 -4.14 22.70 -6.37
C SER A 55 -3.06 22.00 -7.18
N LYS A 56 -3.20 20.69 -7.43
CA LYS A 56 -2.20 19.82 -8.06
C LYS A 56 -0.90 19.70 -7.28
N GLU A 57 -0.85 20.22 -6.06
CA GLU A 57 0.32 20.17 -5.18
C GLU A 57 0.45 18.78 -4.57
N VAL A 58 1.69 18.26 -4.57
CA VAL A 58 2.06 17.03 -3.87
C VAL A 58 1.87 17.23 -2.38
N ARG A 59 1.24 16.26 -1.73
CA ARG A 59 0.94 16.28 -0.29
C ARG A 59 1.79 15.29 0.47
N ALA A 60 1.82 14.04 0.02
CA ALA A 60 2.58 12.98 0.64
C ALA A 60 3.32 12.16 -0.41
N PHE A 61 4.47 11.60 -0.03
CA PHE A 61 5.12 10.53 -0.77
C PHE A 61 5.79 9.58 0.22
N HIS A 62 5.70 8.28 -0.05
CA HIS A 62 6.38 7.24 0.70
C HIS A 62 7.03 6.26 -0.27
N THR A 63 8.22 5.77 0.07
CA THR A 63 8.91 4.72 -0.68
C THR A 63 9.50 3.70 0.29
N GLU A 64 9.11 2.45 0.12
CA GLU A 64 9.62 1.29 0.83
C GLU A 64 11.06 0.99 0.38
N GLY A 65 11.97 0.79 1.33
CA GLY A 65 13.36 0.38 1.04
C GLY A 65 14.38 1.49 0.79
N ARG A 66 14.05 2.79 0.96
CA ARG A 66 15.04 3.86 0.89
C ARG A 66 15.48 4.34 2.27
N CYS A 67 16.71 4.03 2.66
CA CYS A 67 17.39 4.78 3.73
C CYS A 67 17.50 6.26 3.31
N PRO A 68 17.18 7.24 4.17
CA PRO A 68 17.17 8.67 3.83
C PRO A 68 18.56 9.30 3.56
N LEU A 69 19.63 8.52 3.43
CA LEU A 69 21.01 9.05 3.30
C LEU A 69 21.56 9.18 1.87
N ALA A 70 20.77 8.92 0.82
CA ALA A 70 21.25 9.00 -0.56
C ALA A 70 20.61 10.16 -1.36
N LEU A 71 20.72 11.39 -0.84
CA LEU A 71 20.55 12.63 -1.60
C LEU A 71 21.87 13.42 -1.67
N SER A 72 23.00 12.73 -1.86
CA SER A 72 24.24 13.42 -2.21
C SER A 72 25.01 12.73 -3.35
N SER A 73 25.40 13.58 -4.30
CA SER A 73 26.22 13.34 -5.49
C SER A 73 25.54 12.77 -6.74
N LEU A 74 25.01 13.71 -7.53
CA LEU A 74 25.17 13.68 -8.97
C LEU A 74 26.66 13.41 -9.31
N SER A 75 26.96 12.32 -10.01
CA SER A 75 28.11 12.31 -10.92
C SER A 75 27.81 11.45 -12.14
N HIS A 76 27.63 12.15 -13.25
CA HIS A 76 27.61 11.61 -14.58
C HIS A 76 29.04 11.18 -14.93
N ARG A 77 29.32 9.88 -15.12
CA ARG A 77 30.51 9.41 -15.84
C ARG A 77 30.34 7.98 -16.37
N ASN A 78 30.33 7.88 -17.70
CA ASN A 78 30.55 6.66 -18.47
C ASN A 78 31.76 5.87 -17.95
N SER A 79 31.62 4.56 -17.76
CA SER A 79 32.65 3.58 -18.15
C SER A 79 32.09 2.16 -18.17
N GLN A 80 32.67 1.38 -19.07
CA GLN A 80 32.28 0.06 -19.54
C GLN A 80 32.37 -1.05 -18.47
N ARG A 81 31.56 -2.09 -18.69
CA ARG A 81 31.83 -3.52 -18.42
C ARG A 81 32.25 -3.91 -16.98
N ARG A 82 31.36 -4.66 -16.31
CA ARG A 82 31.70 -6.00 -15.81
C ARG A 82 30.44 -6.85 -15.55
N ARG A 83 30.41 -8.01 -16.19
CA ARG A 83 29.52 -9.15 -15.91
C ARG A 83 29.77 -9.66 -14.49
N ASN A 84 28.71 -10.12 -13.83
CA ASN A 84 28.63 -11.35 -13.00
C ASN A 84 27.14 -11.60 -12.73
N VAL A 85 26.49 -12.51 -13.46
CA VAL A 85 26.29 -13.95 -13.17
C VAL A 85 25.32 -14.19 -12.00
N LEU A 86 24.07 -14.49 -12.39
CA LEU A 86 23.03 -15.34 -11.79
C LEU A 86 23.17 -15.81 -10.32
N SER A 87 22.13 -15.52 -9.54
CA SER A 87 21.53 -16.51 -8.63
C SER A 87 20.00 -16.35 -8.60
N THR A 88 19.34 -17.02 -9.55
CA THR A 88 17.90 -17.33 -9.48
C THR A 88 17.70 -18.46 -8.47
N ILE A 89 17.59 -18.10 -7.19
CA ILE A 89 17.00 -18.97 -6.16
C ILE A 89 15.86 -18.15 -5.59
N GLY A 90 14.63 -18.56 -5.90
CA GLY A 90 13.40 -17.81 -5.66
C GLY A 90 13.23 -17.48 -4.18
N ALA A 91 13.61 -16.25 -3.81
CA ALA A 91 13.00 -15.62 -2.66
C ALA A 91 11.49 -15.52 -2.94
N PRO A 92 10.61 -15.80 -1.96
CA PRO A 92 9.19 -15.53 -2.14
C PRO A 92 9.05 -14.09 -2.63
N GLU A 93 8.33 -13.89 -3.73
CA GLU A 93 8.04 -12.56 -4.26
C GLU A 93 7.22 -11.81 -3.20
N ASN A 94 7.94 -11.05 -2.37
CA ASN A 94 7.35 -10.16 -1.37
C ASN A 94 6.67 -9.03 -2.14
N HIS A 95 5.41 -9.24 -2.49
CA HIS A 95 4.58 -8.23 -3.14
C HIS A 95 4.05 -7.25 -2.09
N GLN A 96 4.35 -5.97 -2.28
CA GLN A 96 3.76 -4.89 -1.49
C GLN A 96 2.31 -4.65 -1.94
N TRP A 97 1.42 -4.61 -0.97
CA TRP A 97 0.00 -4.33 -1.14
C TRP A 97 -0.34 -3.01 -0.49
N TRP A 98 -1.07 -2.19 -1.23
CA TRP A 98 -1.74 -0.99 -0.75
C TRP A 98 -3.24 -1.24 -0.93
N TYR A 99 -4.06 -0.83 0.04
CA TYR A 99 -5.52 -0.86 -0.14
C TYR A 99 -6.11 0.54 -0.25
N LYS A 100 -7.26 0.65 -0.92
CA LYS A 100 -7.99 1.91 -1.09
C LYS A 100 -8.04 2.72 0.21
N PRO A 101 -7.69 4.03 0.20
CA PRO A 101 -7.76 4.83 1.40
C PRO A 101 -9.16 4.84 2.02
N CYS A 102 -9.24 4.82 3.35
CA CYS A 102 -10.46 5.07 4.11
C CYS A 102 -10.30 6.44 4.81
N GLY A 103 -10.99 7.47 4.29
CA GLY A 103 -10.70 8.85 4.66
C GLY A 103 -9.24 9.23 4.29
N PRO A 104 -8.45 9.79 5.22
CA PRO A 104 -7.05 10.13 4.98
C PRO A 104 -6.08 8.95 5.20
N LEU A 105 -6.57 7.76 5.59
CA LEU A 105 -5.70 6.65 5.97
C LEU A 105 -5.56 5.64 4.84
N ILE A 106 -4.32 5.27 4.51
CA ILE A 106 -4.00 4.16 3.61
C ILE A 106 -3.33 3.03 4.40
N VAL A 107 -3.74 1.79 4.15
CA VAL A 107 -3.15 0.61 4.79
C VAL A 107 -2.29 -0.16 3.79
N SER A 108 -1.20 -0.72 4.29
CA SER A 108 -0.20 -1.42 3.50
C SER A 108 0.37 -2.64 4.21
N THR A 109 0.81 -3.63 3.44
CA THR A 109 1.50 -4.83 3.92
C THR A 109 2.30 -5.45 2.78
N ALA A 110 3.10 -6.47 3.07
CA ALA A 110 3.76 -7.28 2.06
C ALA A 110 3.44 -8.76 2.25
N THR A 111 3.23 -9.47 1.13
CA THR A 111 3.13 -10.93 1.13
C THR A 111 4.30 -11.56 1.88
N SER A 112 4.04 -12.64 2.62
CA SER A 112 5.06 -13.38 3.39
C SER A 112 5.75 -12.58 4.50
N GLN A 113 5.32 -11.34 4.77
CA GLN A 113 5.71 -10.57 5.95
C GLN A 113 4.58 -10.58 6.98
N LYS A 114 4.89 -10.17 8.22
CA LYS A 114 3.89 -10.03 9.29
C LYS A 114 3.45 -8.60 9.53
N ASN A 115 4.14 -7.61 8.94
CA ASN A 115 3.89 -6.21 9.24
C ASN A 115 2.71 -5.67 8.44
N VAL A 116 1.84 -4.94 9.14
CA VAL A 116 0.83 -4.09 8.51
C VAL A 116 1.04 -2.67 9.02
N SER A 117 1.03 -1.71 8.09
CA SER A 117 1.30 -0.30 8.37
C SER A 117 0.18 0.58 7.82
N VAL A 118 -0.19 1.60 8.59
CA VAL A 118 -1.17 2.61 8.17
C VAL A 118 -0.46 3.95 8.10
N TYR A 119 -0.61 4.62 6.97
CA TYR A 119 -0.06 5.94 6.71
C TYR A 119 -1.17 6.96 6.52
N ASP A 120 -0.90 8.21 6.88
CA ASP A 120 -1.74 9.33 6.50
C ASP A 120 -1.31 9.86 5.13
N ILE A 121 -2.25 9.90 4.19
CA ILE A 121 -1.98 10.34 2.82
C ILE A 121 -1.80 11.85 2.70
N ARG A 122 -2.00 12.63 3.77
CA ARG A 122 -1.88 14.09 3.74
C ARG A 122 -0.45 14.56 3.94
N ASP A 123 0.33 13.80 4.70
CA ASP A 123 1.67 14.17 5.16
C ASP A 123 2.68 13.01 5.16
N SER A 124 2.28 11.79 4.77
CA SER A 124 3.08 10.54 4.78
C SER A 124 3.41 9.98 6.16
N ASP A 125 2.79 10.48 7.23
CA ASP A 125 3.09 10.01 8.57
C ASP A 125 2.66 8.55 8.77
N LEU A 126 3.55 7.75 9.35
CA LEU A 126 3.23 6.41 9.83
C LEU A 126 2.37 6.54 11.09
N VAL A 127 1.06 6.36 10.93
CA VAL A 127 0.08 6.48 12.02
C VAL A 127 0.18 5.31 12.98
N MET A 128 0.32 4.10 12.44
CA MET A 128 0.44 2.88 13.25
C MET A 128 1.04 1.73 12.45
N ARG A 129 1.62 0.78 13.19
CA ARG A 129 2.13 -0.47 12.66
C ARG A 129 1.87 -1.58 13.67
N TRP A 130 1.47 -2.74 13.18
CA TRP A 130 1.31 -3.95 13.98
C TRP A 130 1.80 -5.19 13.24
N GLU A 131 1.96 -6.28 13.99
CA GLU A 131 2.34 -7.58 13.46
C GLU A 131 1.17 -8.57 13.52
N THR A 132 0.94 -9.28 12.43
CA THR A 132 -0.01 -10.39 12.33
C THR A 132 0.52 -11.64 13.02
N GLN A 133 -0.37 -12.59 13.34
CA GLN A 133 0.03 -13.84 13.99
C GLN A 133 0.84 -14.70 13.02
N THR A 134 0.34 -14.83 11.80
CA THR A 134 0.95 -15.56 10.69
C THR A 134 1.28 -14.61 9.52
N PRO A 135 2.25 -14.94 8.65
CA PRO A 135 2.58 -14.08 7.52
C PRO A 135 1.36 -13.78 6.63
N VAL A 136 1.32 -12.62 6.01
CA VAL A 136 0.26 -12.23 5.08
C VAL A 136 0.22 -13.18 3.88
N ALA A 137 -0.99 -13.60 3.52
CA ALA A 137 -1.22 -14.56 2.44
C ALA A 137 -0.85 -14.01 1.07
N THR A 138 -0.35 -14.90 0.22
CA THR A 138 -0.29 -14.65 -1.23
C THR A 138 -1.68 -14.81 -1.83
N MET A 139 -2.25 -13.72 -2.34
CA MET A 139 -3.59 -13.66 -2.92
C MET A 139 -3.53 -13.60 -4.45
N ASP A 140 -4.41 -14.32 -5.13
CA ASP A 140 -4.41 -14.41 -6.60
C ASP A 140 -5.36 -13.37 -7.24
N PHE A 141 -6.50 -13.08 -6.58
CA PHE A 141 -7.60 -12.33 -7.18
C PHE A 141 -7.99 -11.05 -6.43
N SER A 142 -7.38 -10.77 -5.28
CA SER A 142 -7.70 -9.57 -4.49
C SER A 142 -6.54 -9.14 -3.60
N SER A 143 -6.61 -7.92 -3.05
CA SER A 143 -5.72 -7.50 -1.97
C SER A 143 -5.92 -8.37 -0.72
N PRO A 144 -4.86 -8.74 0.02
CA PRO A 144 -4.97 -9.38 1.34
C PRO A 144 -5.44 -8.42 2.44
N LEU A 145 -5.47 -7.12 2.16
CA LEU A 145 -5.95 -6.08 3.06
C LEU A 145 -7.27 -5.50 2.57
N GLN A 146 -8.25 -5.37 3.45
CA GLN A 146 -9.46 -4.60 3.17
C GLN A 146 -9.95 -3.83 4.40
N TRP A 147 -10.29 -2.55 4.23
CA TRP A 147 -11.04 -1.81 5.22
C TRP A 147 -12.46 -2.36 5.33
N ARG A 148 -12.90 -2.69 6.55
CA ARG A 148 -14.33 -2.82 6.84
C ARG A 148 -14.92 -1.43 7.03
N ASN A 149 -14.32 -0.60 7.85
CA ASN A 149 -14.67 0.81 8.05
C ASN A 149 -13.45 1.59 8.56
N LYS A 150 -13.62 2.88 8.90
CA LYS A 150 -12.54 3.77 9.36
C LYS A 150 -11.77 3.28 10.60
N GLU A 151 -12.30 2.32 11.34
CA GLU A 151 -11.73 1.79 12.59
C GLU A 151 -11.38 0.30 12.49
N LYS A 152 -11.64 -0.36 11.36
CA LYS A 152 -11.54 -1.82 11.26
C LYS A 152 -10.93 -2.28 9.95
N VAL A 153 -9.89 -3.10 10.05
CA VAL A 153 -9.15 -3.70 8.92
C VAL A 153 -9.30 -5.22 8.98
N VAL A 154 -9.55 -5.86 7.84
CA VAL A 154 -9.40 -7.31 7.69
C VAL A 154 -8.10 -7.61 6.96
N VAL A 155 -7.37 -8.60 7.46
CA VAL A 155 -6.12 -9.09 6.90
C VAL A 155 -6.27 -10.58 6.58
N ALA A 156 -5.96 -10.96 5.34
CA ALA A 156 -5.80 -12.35 4.94
C ALA A 156 -4.35 -12.78 5.25
N GLU A 157 -4.20 -13.66 6.22
CA GLU A 157 -2.95 -14.28 6.62
C GLU A 157 -2.85 -15.70 6.03
N SER A 158 -1.66 -16.31 6.08
CA SER A 158 -1.37 -17.60 5.45
C SER A 158 -2.25 -18.73 5.98
N GLU A 159 -2.65 -18.65 7.25
CA GLU A 159 -3.43 -19.69 7.95
C GLU A 159 -4.70 -19.13 8.61
N ALA A 160 -5.00 -17.85 8.44
CA ALA A 160 -6.15 -17.23 9.08
C ALA A 160 -6.65 -15.98 8.32
N ILE A 161 -7.90 -15.60 8.57
CA ILE A 161 -8.41 -14.26 8.25
C ILE A 161 -8.67 -13.56 9.57
N SER A 162 -8.02 -12.43 9.80
CA SER A 162 -8.09 -11.67 11.06
C SER A 162 -8.76 -10.31 10.89
N LEU A 163 -9.63 -9.96 11.83
CA LEU A 163 -10.27 -8.66 11.95
C LEU A 163 -9.58 -7.86 13.05
N TRP A 164 -9.04 -6.71 12.69
CA TRP A 164 -8.33 -5.80 13.57
C TRP A 164 -9.15 -4.54 13.85
N ASP A 165 -9.14 -4.12 15.10
CA ASP A 165 -9.56 -2.79 15.53
C ASP A 165 -8.35 -1.86 15.54
N VAL A 166 -8.47 -0.80 14.76
CA VAL A 166 -7.46 0.25 14.57
C VAL A 166 -8.04 1.62 14.95
N SER A 167 -9.05 1.66 15.82
CA SER A 167 -9.63 2.89 16.36
C SER A 167 -8.68 3.67 17.28
N SER A 168 -7.59 3.04 17.73
CA SER A 168 -6.56 3.64 18.58
C SER A 168 -5.16 3.34 18.04
N LEU A 169 -4.15 4.01 18.60
CA LEU A 169 -2.73 3.77 18.29
C LEU A 169 -2.24 2.37 18.71
N ASN A 170 -3.06 1.58 19.41
CA ASN A 170 -2.78 0.21 19.79
C ASN A 170 -3.74 -0.74 19.04
N PRO A 171 -3.35 -1.23 17.85
CA PRO A 171 -4.16 -2.18 17.10
C PRO A 171 -4.41 -3.47 17.90
N ARG A 172 -5.63 -3.97 17.87
CA ARG A 172 -6.01 -5.22 18.55
C ARG A 172 -6.78 -6.16 17.62
N VAL A 173 -6.52 -7.46 17.73
CA VAL A 173 -7.34 -8.47 17.07
C VAL A 173 -8.68 -8.55 17.77
N LEU A 174 -9.77 -8.37 17.01
CA LEU A 174 -11.13 -8.60 17.48
C LEU A 174 -11.57 -10.04 17.26
N SER A 175 -11.18 -10.63 16.13
CA SER A 175 -11.50 -12.00 15.76
C SER A 175 -10.49 -12.54 14.76
N SER A 176 -10.26 -13.85 14.78
CA SER A 176 -9.43 -14.55 13.80
C SER A 176 -10.06 -15.89 13.48
N ILE A 177 -10.18 -16.20 12.19
CA ILE A 177 -10.75 -17.44 11.69
C ILE A 177 -9.66 -18.23 10.99
N SER A 178 -9.32 -19.39 11.52
CA SER A 178 -8.33 -20.29 10.92
C SER A 178 -8.81 -20.83 9.58
N CYS A 179 -7.90 -20.91 8.62
CA CYS A 179 -8.13 -21.36 7.26
C CYS A 179 -7.32 -22.63 7.00
N TYR A 180 -8.00 -23.73 6.64
CA TYR A 180 -7.34 -25.01 6.32
C TYR A 180 -6.78 -25.06 4.89
N LYS A 181 -7.10 -24.05 4.07
CA LYS A 181 -6.67 -23.91 2.68
C LYS A 181 -6.22 -22.47 2.46
N ARG A 182 -5.33 -22.28 1.49
CA ARG A 182 -4.86 -20.95 1.08
C ARG A 182 -6.05 -20.08 0.64
N VAL A 183 -6.14 -18.88 1.20
CA VAL A 183 -7.08 -17.85 0.76
C VAL A 183 -6.62 -17.31 -0.59
N SER A 184 -7.46 -17.40 -1.63
CA SER A 184 -7.14 -16.90 -2.98
C SER A 184 -7.82 -15.58 -3.31
N ALA A 185 -8.96 -15.31 -2.67
CA ALA A 185 -9.77 -14.11 -2.83
C ALA A 185 -10.45 -13.75 -1.51
N LEU A 186 -10.59 -12.46 -1.25
CA LEU A 186 -11.28 -11.88 -0.09
C LEU A 186 -12.19 -10.75 -0.59
N HIS A 187 -13.39 -10.65 -0.02
CA HIS A 187 -14.27 -9.50 -0.23
C HIS A 187 -15.03 -9.22 1.05
N ILE A 188 -14.95 -7.98 1.55
CA ILE A 188 -15.80 -7.51 2.64
C ILE A 188 -17.03 -6.85 2.04
N HIS A 189 -18.18 -7.49 2.22
CA HIS A 189 -19.46 -6.85 1.98
C HIS A 189 -19.84 -6.02 3.21
N ASN A 190 -20.02 -4.71 3.03
CA ASN A 190 -20.44 -3.84 4.11
C ASN A 190 -21.83 -3.27 3.81
N THR A 191 -22.82 -3.71 4.57
CA THR A 191 -24.21 -3.21 4.48
C THR A 191 -24.38 -1.84 5.12
N ASP A 192 -23.45 -1.45 6.00
CA ASP A 192 -23.63 -0.32 6.93
C ASP A 192 -22.60 0.81 6.71
N ALA A 193 -21.68 0.70 5.74
CA ALA A 193 -20.60 1.69 5.56
C ALA A 193 -20.59 2.42 4.22
N GLU A 194 -20.16 3.67 4.31
CA GLU A 194 -20.04 4.70 3.26
C GLU A 194 -19.02 4.39 2.14
N PHE A 195 -18.27 3.29 2.24
CA PHE A 195 -17.11 3.04 1.36
C PHE A 195 -17.25 1.72 0.60
N GLY A 196 -17.65 1.80 -0.67
CA GLY A 196 -17.59 0.68 -1.61
C GLY A 196 -16.15 0.17 -1.76
N GLY A 197 -15.90 -1.03 -1.23
CA GLY A 197 -14.69 -1.81 -1.44
C GLY A 197 -14.75 -2.50 -2.80
N GLY A 198 -14.09 -1.91 -3.79
CA GLY A 198 -14.02 -2.46 -5.15
C GLY A 198 -12.99 -3.59 -5.23
N VAL A 199 -13.43 -4.73 -5.75
CA VAL A 199 -12.55 -5.75 -6.34
C VAL A 199 -11.89 -5.13 -7.59
N ARG A 200 -10.63 -5.49 -7.87
CA ARG A 200 -10.01 -5.19 -9.17
C ARG A 200 -10.90 -5.76 -10.28
N GLN A 201 -11.38 -4.91 -11.18
CA GLN A 201 -11.97 -5.34 -12.45
C GLN A 201 -10.95 -5.10 -13.55
#